data_AF-A0A641AKP4-F1
#
_entry.id   AF-A0A641AKP4-F1
#
_cell.length_a   1.000
_cell.length_b   1.000
_cell.length_c   1.000
_cell.angle_alpha   90.00
_cell.angle_beta   90.00
_cell.angle_gamma   90.00
#
_symmetry.space_group_name_H-M   'P 1'
#
loop_
_entity.id
_entity.type
_entity.pdbx_description
1 polymer ?
#
loop_
_entity_poly.entity_id
_entity_poly.type
_entity_poly.pdbx_seq_one_letter_code
_entity_poly.pdbx_strand_id
1 'polypeptide(L)'
;MMASMAHETSFDTTMSKEGRVVIPAELRRALGVKAGDVLHLSLEGASLKVTTSHALMAEVWANNSGEPTGDAGADVRAFRDGDTALDNARHAALADTPADPLTEDALADDLLSRLGLAG
;
A
#
# COMPACT_ATOMS: atom_id res chain seq x y z
N MET A 1 14.77 24.39 -5.92
CA MET A 1 13.95 24.19 -4.71
C MET A 1 13.18 25.47 -4.46
N MET A 2 11.89 25.53 -4.77
CA MET A 2 11.05 26.69 -4.48
C MET A 2 10.28 26.40 -3.20
N ALA A 3 10.65 27.07 -2.12
CA ALA A 3 9.89 27.05 -0.87
C ALA A 3 8.50 27.67 -1.15
N SER A 4 7.44 26.87 -1.01
CA SER A 4 6.09 27.39 -1.00
C SER A 4 5.93 28.23 0.27
N MET A 5 6.08 29.55 0.15
CA MET A 5 5.78 30.47 1.25
C MET A 5 4.28 30.42 1.52
N ALA A 6 3.90 29.78 2.62
CA ALA A 6 2.55 29.87 3.15
C ALA A 6 2.32 31.32 3.58
N HIS A 7 1.46 32.04 2.87
CA HIS A 7 1.03 33.37 3.29
C HIS A 7 -0.07 33.19 4.33
N GLU A 8 0.24 33.42 5.61
CA GLU A 8 -0.74 33.35 6.68
C GLU A 8 -1.67 34.57 6.57
N THR A 9 -2.86 34.35 6.04
CA THR A 9 -3.87 35.40 5.89
C THR A 9 -5.05 35.08 6.81
N SER A 10 -5.15 35.80 7.93
CA SER A 10 -6.23 35.65 8.90
C SER A 10 -7.36 36.64 8.63
N PHE A 11 -8.60 36.16 8.62
CA PHE A 11 -9.79 37.02 8.56
C PHE A 11 -10.75 36.63 9.67
N ASP A 12 -11.24 37.64 10.39
CA ASP A 12 -12.34 37.45 11.33
C ASP A 12 -13.66 37.48 10.59
N THR A 13 -14.47 36.45 10.78
CA THR A 13 -15.81 36.37 10.21
C THR A 13 -16.80 35.90 11.26
N THR A 14 -17.98 36.50 11.26
CA THR A 14 -19.06 36.11 12.16
C THR A 14 -19.79 34.90 11.60
N MET A 15 -20.14 33.95 12.47
CA MET A 15 -21.00 32.84 12.12
C MET A 15 -22.44 33.33 11.93
N SER A 16 -23.09 32.91 10.85
CA SER A 16 -24.50 33.23 10.61
C SER A 16 -25.40 32.50 11.61
N LYS A 17 -26.66 32.95 11.74
CA LYS A 17 -27.68 32.30 12.60
C LYS A 17 -27.96 30.85 12.21
N GLU A 18 -27.60 30.44 10.99
CA GLU A 18 -27.74 29.07 10.48
C GLU A 18 -26.46 28.23 10.64
N GLY A 19 -25.44 28.73 11.34
CA GLY A 19 -24.17 28.02 11.51
C GLY A 19 -23.30 28.02 10.26
N ARG A 20 -23.49 28.98 9.34
CA ARG A 20 -22.68 29.12 8.12
C ARG A 20 -21.60 30.16 8.32
N VAL A 21 -20.41 29.88 7.82
CA VAL A 21 -19.29 30.82 7.75
C VAL A 21 -19.04 31.16 6.30
N VAL A 22 -18.89 32.46 6.00
CA VAL A 22 -18.62 32.92 4.63
C VAL A 22 -17.12 32.96 4.43
N ILE A 23 -16.63 32.23 3.44
CA ILE A 23 -15.22 32.29 3.03
C ILE A 23 -15.05 33.55 2.16
N PRO A 24 -14.24 34.55 2.58
CA PRO A 24 -13.99 35.75 1.80
C PRO A 24 -13.49 35.45 0.39
N ALA A 25 -13.77 36.35 -0.56
CA ALA A 25 -13.42 36.15 -1.97
C ALA A 25 -11.91 35.92 -2.19
N GLU A 26 -11.07 36.53 -1.37
CA GLU A 26 -9.61 36.37 -1.44
C GLU A 26 -9.16 34.95 -1.08
N LEU A 27 -9.64 34.41 0.04
CA LEU A 27 -9.38 33.02 0.43
C LEU A 27 -9.93 32.03 -0.61
N ARG A 28 -11.10 32.31 -1.19
CA ARG A 28 -11.64 31.46 -2.28
C ARG A 28 -10.74 31.44 -3.51
N ARG A 29 -10.17 32.59 -3.89
CA ARG A 29 -9.23 32.69 -5.03
C ARG A 29 -7.92 31.98 -4.73
N ALA A 30 -7.38 32.15 -3.52
CA ALA A 30 -6.15 31.49 -3.09
C ALA A 30 -6.30 29.96 -3.03
N LEU A 31 -7.45 29.47 -2.54
CA LEU A 31 -7.77 28.04 -2.50
C LEU A 31 -8.24 27.49 -3.86
N GLY A 32 -8.50 28.35 -4.85
CA GLY A 32 -8.99 27.96 -6.17
C GLY A 32 -10.42 27.40 -6.19
N VAL A 33 -11.24 27.68 -5.17
CA VAL A 33 -12.58 27.11 -4.99
C VAL A 33 -13.67 27.93 -5.67
N LYS A 34 -14.57 27.24 -6.37
CA LYS A 34 -15.73 27.79 -7.06
C LYS A 34 -17.02 27.37 -6.36
N ALA A 35 -18.10 28.07 -6.68
CA ALA A 35 -19.42 27.71 -6.19
C ALA A 35 -19.81 26.33 -6.73
N GLY A 36 -20.16 25.40 -5.83
CA GLY A 36 -20.47 24.01 -6.17
C GLY A 36 -19.32 23.03 -5.92
N ASP A 37 -18.12 23.51 -5.59
CA ASP A 37 -17.01 22.63 -5.23
C ASP A 37 -17.23 22.01 -3.84
N VAL A 38 -16.79 20.76 -3.71
CA VAL A 38 -16.82 20.02 -2.44
C VAL A 38 -15.59 20.39 -1.61
N LEU A 39 -15.82 20.79 -0.36
CA LEU A 39 -14.77 21.09 0.61
C LEU A 39 -14.72 19.97 1.65
N HIS A 40 -13.50 19.61 2.04
CA HIS A 40 -13.28 18.72 3.16
C HIS A 40 -13.03 19.55 4.42
N LEU A 41 -13.69 19.14 5.50
CA LEU A 41 -13.60 19.78 6.81
C LEU A 41 -13.00 18.76 7.77
N SER A 42 -11.82 19.06 8.32
CA SER A 42 -11.21 18.25 9.37
C SER A 42 -11.08 19.06 10.65
N LEU A 43 -11.39 18.42 11.78
CA LEU A 43 -11.23 19.01 13.11
C LEU A 43 -9.93 18.47 13.72
N GLU A 44 -9.00 19.36 14.03
CA GLU A 44 -7.76 19.04 14.69
C GLU A 44 -7.70 19.83 16.01
N GLY A 45 -7.94 19.14 17.12
CA GLY A 45 -8.07 19.77 18.43
C GLY A 45 -9.20 20.81 18.47
N ALA A 46 -8.84 22.08 18.59
CA ALA A 46 -9.77 23.23 18.59
C ALA A 46 -9.79 24.00 17.27
N SER A 47 -9.10 23.51 16.23
CA SER A 47 -8.95 24.18 14.95
C SER A 47 -9.71 23.44 13.85
N LEU A 48 -10.52 24.16 13.09
CA LEU A 48 -11.21 23.64 11.91
C LEU A 48 -10.36 23.93 10.67
N LYS A 49 -9.83 22.90 10.03
CA LYS A 49 -9.08 23.01 8.77
C LYS A 49 -10.03 22.73 7.61
N VAL A 50 -10.08 23.67 6.66
CA VAL A 50 -10.85 23.53 5.43
C VAL A 50 -9.88 23.27 4.29
N THR A 51 -10.01 22.12 3.64
CA THR A 51 -9.17 21.74 2.49
C THR A 51 -10.02 21.48 1.27
N THR A 52 -9.45 21.73 0.09
CA THR A 52 -10.09 21.36 -1.18
C THR A 52 -9.80 19.90 -1.47
N SER A 53 -10.67 19.20 -2.18
CA SER A 53 -10.42 17.79 -2.56
C SER A 53 -9.08 17.64 -3.31
N HIS A 54 -8.73 18.62 -4.14
CA HIS A 54 -7.46 18.64 -4.86
C HIS A 54 -6.25 18.85 -3.93
N ALA A 55 -6.37 19.75 -2.94
CA ALA A 55 -5.33 19.97 -1.94
C ALA A 55 -5.18 18.75 -1.01
N LEU A 56 -6.28 18.09 -0.67
CA LEU A 56 -6.26 16.85 0.12
C LEU A 56 -5.55 15.71 -0.65
N MET A 57 -5.80 15.57 -1.95
CA MET A 57 -5.07 14.59 -2.77
C MET A 57 -3.59 14.92 -2.88
N ALA A 58 -3.23 16.19 -3.03
CA ALA A 58 -1.84 16.63 -3.02
C ALA A 58 -1.15 16.39 -1.65
N GLU A 59 -1.85 16.65 -0.54
CA GLU A 59 -1.36 16.41 0.83
C GLU A 59 -1.24 14.89 1.12
N VAL A 60 -2.18 14.06 0.66
CA VAL A 60 -2.10 12.60 0.76
C VAL A 60 -0.96 12.05 -0.10
N TRP A 61 -0.73 12.59 -1.29
CA TRP A 61 0.43 12.20 -2.11
C TRP A 61 1.75 12.71 -1.54
N ALA A 62 1.79 13.91 -0.94
CA ALA A 62 2.98 14.46 -0.29
C ALA A 62 3.32 13.74 1.03
N ASN A 63 2.31 13.37 1.82
CA ASN A 63 2.52 12.58 3.03
C ASN A 63 2.85 11.11 2.72
N ASN A 64 2.51 10.63 1.52
CA ASN A 64 2.94 9.31 1.03
C ASN A 64 4.18 9.38 0.13
N SER A 65 4.81 10.55 -0.07
CA SER A 65 6.04 10.65 -0.85
C SER A 65 7.25 10.24 -0.03
N GLY A 66 7.40 8.92 0.15
CA GLY A 66 8.66 8.28 -0.19
C GLY A 66 9.75 8.24 0.86
N GLU A 67 9.43 7.88 2.11
CA GLU A 67 10.36 7.03 2.85
C GLU A 67 9.87 5.59 2.72
N PRO A 68 10.64 4.69 2.08
CA PRO A 68 10.29 3.28 2.09
C PRO A 68 10.47 2.81 3.53
N THR A 69 9.37 2.77 4.27
CA THR A 69 9.29 2.07 5.56
C THR A 69 9.50 0.58 5.27
N GLY A 70 10.77 0.19 5.15
CA GLY A 70 11.22 -1.14 4.75
C GLY A 70 12.02 -1.13 3.45
N ASP A 71 13.21 -1.73 3.48
CA ASP A 71 13.90 -2.14 2.26
C ASP A 71 13.11 -3.31 1.67
N ALA A 72 12.14 -3.01 0.80
CA ALA A 72 11.38 -4.04 0.09
C ALA A 72 12.29 -5.03 -0.65
N GLY A 73 13.50 -4.61 -1.03
CA GLY A 73 14.52 -5.49 -1.58
C GLY A 73 15.15 -6.43 -0.54
N ALA A 74 15.30 -6.02 0.71
CA ALA A 74 15.69 -6.90 1.82
C ALA A 74 14.59 -7.91 2.14
N ASP A 75 13.33 -7.48 2.18
CA ASP A 75 12.21 -8.37 2.47
C ASP A 75 12.07 -9.46 1.41
N VAL A 76 12.14 -9.09 0.13
CA VAL A 76 12.10 -10.07 -0.98
C VAL A 76 13.29 -11.04 -0.95
N ARG A 77 14.48 -10.59 -0.53
CA ARG A 77 15.64 -11.47 -0.36
C ARG A 77 15.44 -12.45 0.80
N ALA A 78 14.97 -11.96 1.95
CA ALA A 78 14.69 -12.80 3.11
C ALA A 78 13.64 -13.89 2.80
N PHE A 79 12.60 -13.55 2.04
CA PHE A 79 11.61 -14.54 1.59
C PHE A 79 12.22 -15.58 0.64
N ARG A 80 13.05 -15.18 -0.33
CA ARG A 80 13.72 -16.12 -1.25
C ARG A 80 14.71 -17.04 -0.55
N ASP A 81 15.46 -16.53 0.42
CA ASP A 81 16.43 -17.31 1.17
C ASP A 81 15.73 -18.39 2.01
N GLY A 82 14.59 -18.05 2.61
CA GLY A 82 13.75 -19.01 3.34
C GLY A 82 13.17 -20.11 2.46
N ASP A 83 12.66 -19.75 1.28
CA ASP A 83 12.08 -20.69 0.31
C ASP A 83 13.16 -21.65 -0.23
N THR A 84 14.32 -21.10 -0.61
CA THR A 84 15.47 -21.88 -1.08
C THR A 84 15.98 -22.85 0.00
N ALA A 85 16.02 -22.42 1.26
CA ALA A 85 16.43 -23.27 2.37
C ALA A 85 15.45 -24.42 2.62
N LEU A 86 14.15 -24.16 2.50
CA LEU A 86 13.11 -25.17 2.68
C LEU A 86 13.12 -26.21 1.55
N ASP A 87 13.28 -25.76 0.30
CA ASP A 87 13.42 -26.63 -0.86
C ASP A 87 14.70 -27.49 -0.76
N ASN A 88 15.83 -26.88 -0.40
CA ASN A 88 17.08 -27.62 -0.21
C ASN A 88 16.96 -28.68 0.91
N ALA A 89 16.29 -28.35 2.01
CA ALA A 89 16.04 -29.30 3.10
C ALA A 89 15.13 -30.45 2.66
N ARG A 90 14.09 -30.16 1.86
CA ARG A 90 13.21 -31.18 1.27
C ARG A 90 13.98 -32.10 0.32
N HIS A 91 14.83 -31.55 -0.53
CA HIS A 91 15.67 -32.32 -1.44
C HIS A 91 16.70 -33.18 -0.67
N ALA A 92 17.30 -32.65 0.40
CA ALA A 92 18.22 -33.41 1.25
C ALA A 92 17.51 -34.60 1.94
N ALA A 93 16.30 -34.40 2.47
CA ALA A 93 15.52 -35.47 3.08
C ALA A 93 15.13 -36.59 2.09
N LEU A 94 14.86 -36.23 0.83
CA LEU A 94 14.61 -37.20 -0.24
C LEU A 94 15.89 -37.95 -0.64
N ALA A 95 17.04 -37.28 -0.62
CA ALA A 95 18.33 -37.90 -0.93
C ALA A 95 18.81 -38.88 0.15
N ASP A 96 18.49 -38.61 1.42
CA ASP A 96 18.83 -39.47 2.57
C ASP A 96 17.82 -40.62 2.77
N THR A 97 16.70 -40.59 2.04
CA THR A 97 15.76 -41.72 2.01
C THR A 97 16.42 -42.85 1.21
N PRO A 98 16.68 -44.03 1.80
CA PRO A 98 17.27 -45.14 1.07
C PRO A 98 16.36 -45.48 -0.11
N ALA A 99 16.88 -45.31 -1.32
CA ALA A 99 16.21 -45.79 -2.52
C ALA A 99 16.04 -47.31 -2.37
N ASP A 100 14.80 -47.75 -2.20
CA ASP A 100 14.47 -49.17 -2.27
C ASP A 100 14.84 -49.62 -3.70
N PRO A 101 15.76 -50.59 -3.89
CA PRO A 101 16.23 -50.99 -5.20
C PRO A 101 15.16 -51.83 -5.91
N LEU A 102 14.03 -51.22 -6.18
CA LEU A 102 13.08 -51.72 -7.16
C LEU A 102 13.75 -51.56 -8.52
N THR A 103 13.89 -52.66 -9.25
CA THR A 103 14.31 -52.64 -10.65
C THR A 103 13.38 -51.71 -11.43
N GLU A 104 13.92 -50.96 -12.39
CA GLU A 104 13.15 -49.99 -13.20
C GLU A 104 11.84 -50.59 -13.76
N ASP A 105 11.87 -51.88 -14.12
CA ASP A 105 10.69 -52.63 -14.59
C ASP A 105 9.58 -52.77 -13.53
N ALA A 106 9.94 -53.02 -12.26
CA ALA A 106 8.98 -53.15 -11.17
C ALA A 106 8.35 -51.79 -10.80
N LEU A 107 9.13 -50.72 -10.97
CA LEU A 107 8.67 -49.35 -10.74
C LEU A 107 7.75 -48.87 -11.87
N ALA A 108 8.05 -49.26 -13.11
CA ALA A 108 7.18 -49.03 -14.26
C ALA A 108 5.84 -49.75 -14.11
N ASP A 109 5.84 -51.02 -13.68
CA ASP A 109 4.62 -51.79 -13.44
C ASP A 109 3.76 -51.19 -12.31
N ASP A 110 4.35 -50.77 -11.19
CA ASP A 110 3.62 -50.10 -10.10
C ASP A 110 2.98 -48.78 -10.59
N LEU A 111 3.73 -47.96 -11.32
CA LEU A 111 3.22 -46.69 -11.85
C LEU A 111 2.11 -46.90 -12.88
N LEU A 112 2.26 -47.86 -13.79
CA LEU A 112 1.23 -48.21 -14.78
C LEU A 112 -0.04 -48.73 -14.09
N SER A 113 0.11 -49.53 -13.03
CA SER A 113 -1.00 -50.02 -12.22
C SER A 113 -1.72 -48.88 -11.48
N ARG A 114 -0.98 -47.97 -10.84
CA ARG A 114 -1.56 -46.81 -10.12
C ARG A 114 -2.26 -45.81 -11.04
N LEU A 115 -1.81 -45.71 -12.28
CA LEU A 115 -2.43 -44.88 -13.32
C LEU A 115 -3.58 -45.61 -14.05
N GLY A 116 -3.83 -46.89 -13.75
CA GLY A 116 -4.88 -47.69 -14.39
C GLY A 116 -4.58 -48.05 -15.85
N LEU A 117 -3.30 -48.05 -16.23
CA LEU A 117 -2.79 -48.33 -17.58
C LEU A 117 -2.14 -49.71 -17.71
N ALA A 118 -2.00 -50.44 -16.59
CA ALA A 118 -1.57 -51.83 -16.61
C ALA A 118 -2.71 -52.72 -17.16
N GLY A 119 -2.46 -53.38 -18.28
CA GLY A 119 -3.36 -54.32 -18.95
C GLY A 119 -2.63 -55.60 -19.31
#